data_AF-A0A1U9UX96-F1
#
_entry.id   AF-A0A1U9UX96-F1
#
_cell.length_a   1.000
_cell.length_b   1.000
_cell.length_c   1.000
_cell.angle_alpha   90.00
_cell.angle_beta   90.00
_cell.angle_gamma   90.00
#
_symmetry.space_group_name_H-M   'P 1'
#
loop_
_entity.id
_entity.type
_entity.pdbx_description
1 polymer ?
#
loop_
_entity_poly.entity_id
_entity_poly.type
_entity_poly.pdbx_seq_one_letter_code
_entity_poly.pdbx_strand_id
1 'polypeptide(L)'
;MSDEKTAGAISEAGVQYKIWRAGSRGLIALLHGFLDDRHTWQGFASAASLDGWTVVSMDYAKGVITNALDTYASRVAGLIEQLREPLQPVVVVGHSMGGQVAELVAGMSRVDALALILPAPLRGYPLTTDQMQAFQALASQKDPQLVGKGRAARTFEAAPDAMRVLVASAVNTPVDESLVELQAWVQGHRLGEIPSRVSAPTLVISSDDKFFPPSFLQEAVCSRFANASTQHIAAAGHWPHVEQPLATADAVAAFIAEIKQKPPAPLPVSASNLDKTAEEFEEWFFKQYFDAWISVGNGAAEPETMLQYWGVPLHAAAMVRTQWLMTESDVVAQIRATQAPLKASGYRTTKLLDRRVTVYNQSAACVDAIWSRRGAEDQEIQRVASHFEVHRTADGWRVVAMANTLTDADELAQVWPLR
;
A
#
# COMPACT_ATOMS: atom_id res chain seq x y z
N MET A 1 -26.07 -24.41 -10.79
CA MET A 1 -25.27 -25.02 -9.71
C MET A 1 -23.93 -24.30 -9.65
N SER A 2 -23.83 -23.17 -8.92
CA SER A 2 -22.55 -22.57 -8.48
C SER A 2 -22.64 -21.36 -7.53
N ASP A 3 -23.80 -21.00 -6.96
CA ASP A 3 -23.93 -19.75 -6.16
C ASP A 3 -23.86 -19.95 -4.63
N GLU A 4 -23.34 -21.08 -4.16
CA GLU A 4 -23.38 -21.45 -2.73
C GLU A 4 -22.01 -21.41 -2.02
N LYS A 5 -20.91 -21.09 -2.72
CA LYS A 5 -19.56 -21.26 -2.15
C LYS A 5 -19.04 -20.15 -1.21
N THR A 6 -19.76 -19.05 -1.00
CA THR A 6 -19.33 -17.96 -0.08
C THR A 6 -20.47 -17.30 0.67
N ALA A 7 -21.47 -18.07 1.10
CA ALA A 7 -22.39 -17.61 2.13
C ALA A 7 -21.69 -17.67 3.51
N GLY A 8 -21.15 -16.54 3.97
CA GLY A 8 -20.68 -16.37 5.37
C GLY A 8 -19.35 -17.04 5.70
N ALA A 9 -18.31 -16.74 4.94
CA ALA A 9 -16.96 -17.16 5.30
C ALA A 9 -16.47 -16.36 6.53
N ILE A 10 -15.69 -17.00 7.40
CA ILE A 10 -15.07 -16.37 8.57
C ILE A 10 -13.56 -16.39 8.36
N SER A 11 -12.92 -15.23 8.48
CA SER A 11 -11.46 -15.11 8.37
C SER A 11 -10.75 -15.73 9.58
N GLU A 12 -9.43 -15.92 9.49
CA GLU A 12 -8.63 -16.34 10.65
C GLU A 12 -8.72 -15.34 11.81
N ALA A 13 -8.94 -14.06 11.50
CA ALA A 13 -9.17 -13.00 12.47
C ALA A 13 -10.64 -12.90 12.95
N GLY A 14 -11.50 -13.87 12.60
CA GLY A 14 -12.90 -13.92 13.03
C GLY A 14 -13.84 -12.96 12.29
N VAL A 15 -13.40 -12.36 11.17
CA VAL A 15 -14.21 -11.42 10.38
C VAL A 15 -15.17 -12.20 9.51
N GLN A 16 -16.47 -11.94 9.61
CA GLN A 16 -17.44 -12.51 8.67
C GLN A 16 -17.39 -11.72 7.37
N TYR A 17 -17.26 -12.41 6.24
CA TYR A 17 -17.20 -11.75 4.94
C TYR A 17 -17.97 -12.50 3.88
N LYS A 18 -18.28 -11.77 2.80
CA LYS A 18 -18.97 -12.26 1.62
C LYS A 18 -18.24 -11.76 0.38
N ILE A 19 -17.84 -12.72 -0.47
CA ILE A 19 -17.34 -12.44 -1.80
C ILE A 19 -18.55 -12.39 -2.74
N TRP A 20 -18.82 -11.21 -3.30
CA TRP A 20 -19.90 -10.98 -4.27
C TRP A 20 -19.47 -11.28 -5.70
N ARG A 21 -18.19 -11.04 -5.98
CA ARG A 21 -17.56 -11.25 -7.30
C ARG A 21 -16.17 -11.79 -7.11
N ALA A 22 -15.77 -12.71 -7.96
CA ALA A 22 -14.40 -13.20 -8.05
C ALA A 22 -13.82 -12.75 -9.40
N GLY A 23 -12.64 -12.14 -9.35
CA GLY A 23 -11.95 -11.62 -10.53
C GLY A 23 -10.46 -11.39 -10.27
N SER A 24 -9.69 -11.18 -11.34
CA SER A 24 -8.23 -11.09 -11.29
C SER A 24 -7.66 -9.68 -11.40
N ARG A 25 -8.50 -8.65 -11.57
CA ARG A 25 -8.06 -7.25 -11.74
C ARG A 25 -7.52 -6.63 -10.44
N GLY A 26 -7.89 -7.20 -9.30
CA GLY A 26 -7.58 -6.71 -7.96
C GLY A 26 -8.72 -6.95 -6.98
N LEU A 27 -8.57 -6.39 -5.77
CA LEU A 27 -9.52 -6.54 -4.68
C LEU A 27 -10.21 -5.21 -4.37
N ILE A 28 -11.54 -5.23 -4.22
CA ILE A 28 -12.35 -4.13 -3.67
C ILE A 28 -12.95 -4.60 -2.35
N ALA A 29 -12.51 -3.98 -1.24
CA ALA A 29 -13.02 -4.23 0.11
C ALA A 29 -14.07 -3.19 0.50
N LEU A 30 -15.27 -3.63 0.86
CA LEU A 30 -16.44 -2.81 1.16
C LEU A 30 -16.75 -2.83 2.67
N LEU A 31 -16.76 -1.65 3.30
CA LEU A 31 -16.86 -1.47 4.75
C LEU A 31 -18.14 -0.70 5.12
N HIS A 32 -19.05 -1.34 5.86
CA HIS A 32 -20.38 -0.81 6.17
C HIS A 32 -20.36 0.29 7.26
N GLY A 33 -21.45 1.06 7.35
CA GLY A 33 -21.67 2.06 8.39
C GLY A 33 -22.24 1.49 9.69
N PHE A 34 -22.47 2.39 10.66
CA PHE A 34 -23.15 2.09 11.92
C PHE A 34 -24.55 1.47 11.66
N LEU A 35 -24.86 0.37 12.36
CA LEU A 35 -26.10 -0.43 12.22
C LEU A 35 -26.30 -1.12 10.87
N ASP A 36 -25.31 -1.07 9.98
CA ASP A 36 -25.35 -1.79 8.71
C ASP A 36 -24.56 -3.11 8.82
N ASP A 37 -24.58 -3.91 7.76
CA ASP A 37 -23.78 -5.12 7.66
C ASP A 37 -23.34 -5.32 6.20
N ARG A 38 -22.57 -6.37 5.94
CA ARG A 38 -22.06 -6.74 4.61
C ARG A 38 -23.14 -6.84 3.53
N HIS A 39 -24.41 -7.05 3.88
CA HIS A 39 -25.49 -7.26 2.91
C HIS A 39 -25.96 -5.96 2.26
N THR A 40 -25.75 -4.80 2.89
CA THR A 40 -26.13 -3.49 2.31
C THR A 40 -25.39 -3.21 1.00
N TRP A 41 -24.26 -3.86 0.76
CA TRP A 41 -23.48 -3.74 -0.47
C TRP A 41 -23.99 -4.54 -1.66
N GLN A 42 -25.07 -5.32 -1.53
CA GLN A 42 -25.56 -6.23 -2.58
C GLN A 42 -25.77 -5.52 -3.94
N GLY A 43 -26.46 -4.37 -3.93
CA GLY A 43 -26.73 -3.60 -5.14
C GLY A 43 -25.44 -3.07 -5.78
N PHE A 44 -24.60 -2.40 -4.99
CA PHE A 44 -23.31 -1.87 -5.41
C PHE A 44 -22.42 -2.95 -6.02
N ALA A 45 -22.27 -4.08 -5.32
CA ALA A 45 -21.40 -5.18 -5.73
C ALA A 45 -21.90 -5.91 -6.99
N SER A 46 -23.14 -5.68 -7.42
CA SER A 46 -23.72 -6.27 -8.62
C SER A 46 -23.49 -5.43 -9.89
N ALA A 47 -22.93 -4.22 -9.78
CA ALA A 47 -22.75 -3.31 -10.91
C ALA A 47 -21.70 -3.80 -11.93
N ALA A 48 -22.04 -3.81 -13.22
CA ALA A 48 -21.17 -4.29 -14.31
C ALA A 48 -19.84 -3.53 -14.43
N SER A 49 -19.77 -2.28 -13.98
CA SER A 49 -18.53 -1.49 -13.94
C SER A 49 -17.43 -2.10 -13.06
N LEU A 50 -17.80 -2.98 -12.13
CA LEU A 50 -16.87 -3.72 -11.27
C LEU A 50 -16.41 -5.06 -11.88
N ASP A 51 -16.74 -5.35 -13.15
CA ASP A 51 -16.38 -6.62 -13.77
C ASP A 51 -14.86 -6.87 -13.78
N GLY A 52 -14.50 -8.11 -13.45
CA GLY A 52 -13.12 -8.56 -13.30
C GLY A 52 -12.46 -8.21 -11.96
N TRP A 53 -13.10 -7.44 -11.08
CA TRP A 53 -12.63 -7.26 -9.70
C TRP A 53 -13.14 -8.38 -8.80
N THR A 54 -12.31 -8.77 -7.83
CA THR A 54 -12.83 -9.46 -6.64
C THR A 54 -13.46 -8.42 -5.73
N VAL A 55 -14.75 -8.57 -5.42
CA VAL A 55 -15.51 -7.63 -4.59
C VAL A 55 -15.94 -8.33 -3.32
N VAL A 56 -15.46 -7.86 -2.17
CA VAL A 56 -15.71 -8.43 -0.86
C VAL A 56 -16.31 -7.39 0.07
N SER A 57 -17.36 -7.76 0.79
CA SER A 57 -17.89 -7.00 1.93
C SER A 57 -17.74 -7.81 3.20
N MET A 58 -17.64 -7.14 4.35
CA MET A 58 -17.38 -7.79 5.62
C MET A 58 -18.13 -7.11 6.76
N ASP A 59 -18.39 -7.87 7.82
CA ASP A 59 -18.90 -7.35 9.08
C ASP A 59 -17.75 -7.12 10.05
N TYR A 60 -17.89 -6.12 10.91
CA TYR A 60 -17.01 -6.00 12.05
C TYR A 60 -17.26 -7.14 13.04
N ALA A 61 -16.19 -7.68 13.62
CA ALA A 61 -16.33 -8.85 14.48
C ALA A 61 -17.07 -8.52 15.79
N LYS A 62 -17.78 -9.54 16.28
CA LYS A 62 -18.80 -9.46 17.33
C LYS A 62 -18.26 -9.26 18.75
N GLY A 63 -19.05 -8.61 19.60
CA GLY A 63 -18.81 -8.40 21.03
C GLY A 63 -18.26 -7.02 21.44
N VAL A 64 -18.17 -6.80 22.76
CA VAL A 64 -17.69 -5.54 23.35
C VAL A 64 -16.17 -5.39 23.12
N ILE A 65 -15.79 -4.35 22.38
CA ILE A 65 -14.41 -4.09 21.96
C ILE A 65 -13.99 -2.70 22.42
N THR A 66 -12.81 -2.59 23.02
CA THR A 66 -12.15 -1.31 23.30
C THR A 66 -11.36 -0.85 22.08
N ASN A 67 -11.25 0.46 21.86
CA ASN A 67 -10.60 1.04 20.66
C ASN A 67 -11.17 0.42 19.37
N ALA A 68 -12.49 0.48 19.24
CA ALA A 68 -13.23 -0.22 18.19
C ALA A 68 -12.72 0.08 16.78
N LEU A 69 -12.49 1.36 16.43
CA LEU A 69 -12.00 1.74 15.11
C LEU A 69 -10.64 1.11 14.75
N ASP A 70 -9.67 1.11 15.67
CA ASP A 70 -8.35 0.48 15.46
C ASP A 70 -8.47 -1.04 15.33
N THR A 71 -9.33 -1.65 16.16
CA THR A 71 -9.57 -3.09 16.11
C THR A 71 -10.24 -3.50 14.79
N TYR A 72 -11.23 -2.72 14.34
CA TYR A 72 -11.89 -2.94 13.06
C TYR A 72 -10.90 -2.77 11.91
N ALA A 73 -10.09 -1.70 11.90
CA ALA A 73 -9.10 -1.46 10.86
C ALA A 73 -8.06 -2.59 10.79
N SER A 74 -7.53 -3.02 11.94
CA SER A 74 -6.55 -4.12 12.02
C SER A 74 -7.11 -5.44 11.45
N ARG A 75 -8.37 -5.76 11.78
CA ARG A 75 -9.03 -6.97 11.30
C ARG A 75 -9.34 -6.92 9.80
N VAL A 76 -9.81 -5.76 9.31
CA VAL A 76 -10.04 -5.52 7.88
C VAL A 76 -8.73 -5.63 7.11
N ALA A 77 -7.65 -5.03 7.60
CA ALA A 77 -6.33 -5.13 6.99
C ALA A 77 -5.86 -6.60 6.92
N GLY A 78 -6.01 -7.36 8.01
CA GLY A 78 -5.69 -8.80 8.02
C GLY A 78 -6.51 -9.60 7.00
N LEU A 79 -7.81 -9.30 6.84
CA LEU A 79 -8.63 -9.95 5.81
C LEU A 79 -8.22 -9.56 4.39
N ILE A 80 -7.88 -8.30 4.15
CA ILE A 80 -7.37 -7.82 2.86
C ILE A 80 -6.08 -8.56 2.49
N GLU A 81 -5.14 -8.68 3.44
CA GLU A 81 -3.89 -9.44 3.23
C GLU A 81 -4.15 -10.92 2.98
N GLN A 82 -5.13 -11.52 3.66
CA GLN A 82 -5.53 -12.92 3.46
C GLN A 82 -6.12 -13.17 2.06
N LEU A 83 -6.92 -12.22 1.54
CA LEU A 83 -7.68 -12.41 0.30
C LEU A 83 -6.99 -11.90 -0.96
N ARG A 84 -6.05 -10.97 -0.85
CA ARG A 84 -5.38 -10.41 -2.02
C ARG A 84 -4.29 -11.35 -2.53
N GLU A 85 -4.12 -11.41 -3.85
CA GLU A 85 -2.91 -11.99 -4.42
C GLU A 85 -1.74 -10.98 -4.36
N PRO A 86 -0.48 -11.43 -4.30
CA PRO A 86 0.67 -10.55 -4.35
C PRO A 86 0.61 -9.60 -5.55
N LEU A 87 0.97 -8.33 -5.32
CA LEU A 87 1.03 -7.25 -6.33
C LEU A 87 -0.31 -6.84 -6.97
N GLN A 88 -1.44 -7.43 -6.57
CA GLN A 88 -2.74 -6.97 -7.04
C GLN A 88 -3.12 -5.61 -6.41
N PRO A 89 -3.81 -4.75 -7.17
CA PRO A 89 -4.27 -3.48 -6.64
C PRO A 89 -5.39 -3.71 -5.62
N VAL A 90 -5.35 -2.96 -4.52
CA VAL A 90 -6.34 -2.98 -3.46
C VAL A 90 -7.08 -1.65 -3.43
N VAL A 91 -8.41 -1.71 -3.50
CA VAL A 91 -9.30 -0.57 -3.31
C VAL A 91 -10.11 -0.78 -2.04
N VAL A 92 -10.16 0.23 -1.19
CA VAL A 92 -11.00 0.20 0.01
C VAL A 92 -12.12 1.22 -0.14
N VAL A 93 -13.35 0.76 0.06
CA VAL A 93 -14.56 1.59 -0.02
C VAL A 93 -15.25 1.55 1.33
N GLY A 94 -15.42 2.70 1.98
CA GLY A 94 -16.06 2.81 3.29
C GLY A 94 -17.26 3.74 3.27
N HIS A 95 -18.37 3.31 3.87
CA HIS A 95 -19.57 4.13 4.04
C HIS A 95 -19.71 4.63 5.47
N SER A 96 -19.99 5.93 5.67
CA SER A 96 -20.26 6.51 7.00
C SER A 96 -19.15 6.15 8.01
N MET A 97 -19.45 5.44 9.11
CA MET A 97 -18.45 4.91 10.04
C MET A 97 -17.38 4.03 9.35
N GLY A 98 -17.79 3.22 8.37
CA GLY A 98 -16.87 2.42 7.58
C GLY A 98 -15.87 3.26 6.79
N GLY A 99 -16.16 4.54 6.54
CA GLY A 99 -15.20 5.51 6.02
C GLY A 99 -14.06 5.82 7.00
N GLN A 100 -14.35 5.90 8.30
CA GLN A 100 -13.32 6.07 9.34
C GLN A 100 -12.42 4.83 9.39
N VAL A 101 -13.02 3.63 9.34
CA VAL A 101 -12.28 2.37 9.30
C VAL A 101 -11.43 2.29 8.02
N ALA A 102 -11.98 2.68 6.87
CA ALA A 102 -11.28 2.68 5.59
C ALA A 102 -10.05 3.62 5.59
N GLU A 103 -10.17 4.83 6.16
CA GLU A 103 -9.03 5.75 6.30
C GLU A 103 -7.93 5.14 7.17
N LEU A 104 -8.29 4.50 8.28
CA LEU A 104 -7.32 3.82 9.16
C LEU A 104 -6.64 2.64 8.46
N VAL A 105 -7.39 1.80 7.74
CA VAL A 105 -6.83 0.70 6.93
C VAL A 105 -5.82 1.24 5.92
N ALA A 106 -6.15 2.31 5.19
CA ALA A 106 -5.26 2.93 4.22
C ALA A 106 -4.01 3.58 4.86
N GLY A 107 -4.05 3.89 6.17
CA GLY A 107 -2.89 4.33 6.94
C GLY A 107 -1.99 3.19 7.44
N MET A 108 -2.51 1.95 7.48
CA MET A 108 -1.81 0.77 8.00
C MET A 108 -1.24 -0.13 6.91
N SER A 109 -1.86 -0.14 5.73
CA SER A 109 -1.56 -1.08 4.65
C SER A 109 -1.55 -0.39 3.30
N ARG A 110 -0.87 -1.00 2.32
CA ARG A 110 -0.84 -0.48 0.95
C ARG A 110 -2.24 -0.58 0.32
N VAL A 111 -2.83 0.58 0.03
CA VAL A 111 -4.09 0.75 -0.68
C VAL A 111 -3.82 1.59 -1.93
N ASP A 112 -4.28 1.13 -3.09
CA ASP A 112 -4.05 1.77 -4.38
C ASP A 112 -5.12 2.86 -4.67
N ALA A 113 -6.31 2.75 -4.08
CA ALA A 113 -7.34 3.79 -4.11
C ALA A 113 -8.28 3.70 -2.89
N LEU A 114 -8.68 4.85 -2.36
CA LEU A 114 -9.63 4.96 -1.25
C LEU A 114 -10.90 5.65 -1.74
N ALA A 115 -12.07 5.07 -1.48
CA ALA A 115 -13.36 5.71 -1.73
C ALA A 115 -14.16 5.82 -0.43
N LEU A 116 -14.57 7.04 -0.08
CA LEU A 116 -15.27 7.35 1.15
C LEU A 116 -16.68 7.85 0.81
N ILE A 117 -17.70 7.08 1.15
CA ILE A 117 -19.10 7.34 0.81
C ILE A 117 -19.80 7.94 2.03
N LEU A 118 -20.16 9.23 1.96
CA LEU A 118 -20.72 9.99 3.08
C LEU A 118 -20.02 9.68 4.41
N PRO A 119 -18.68 9.74 4.47
CA PRO A 119 -17.94 9.27 5.64
C PRO A 119 -18.28 10.12 6.88
N ALA A 120 -18.42 9.46 8.02
CA ALA A 120 -18.28 10.16 9.28
C ALA A 120 -16.82 10.68 9.37
N PRO A 121 -16.57 11.92 9.82
CA PRO A 121 -15.20 12.42 9.92
C PRO A 121 -14.35 11.53 10.83
N LEU A 122 -13.09 11.27 10.48
CA LEU A 122 -12.23 10.44 11.33
C LEU A 122 -12.07 11.00 12.74
N ARG A 123 -12.11 12.33 12.92
CA ARG A 123 -12.10 12.97 14.24
C ARG A 123 -13.34 12.72 15.10
N GLY A 124 -14.33 12.06 14.53
CA GLY A 124 -15.64 11.84 15.14
C GLY A 124 -16.60 12.97 14.85
N TYR A 125 -17.78 12.84 15.44
CA TYR A 125 -18.85 13.81 15.34
C TYR A 125 -19.54 13.93 16.71
N PRO A 126 -19.08 14.86 17.55
CA PRO A 126 -19.63 15.02 18.89
C PRO A 126 -21.12 15.37 18.84
N LEU A 127 -21.94 14.51 19.42
CA LEU A 127 -23.39 14.71 19.53
C LEU A 127 -23.75 15.48 20.80
N THR A 128 -24.82 16.26 20.76
CA THR A 128 -25.45 16.77 21.99
C THR A 128 -26.02 15.62 22.81
N THR A 129 -26.31 15.86 24.10
CA THR A 129 -26.93 14.85 24.98
C THR A 129 -28.21 14.26 24.38
N ASP A 130 -29.09 15.11 23.86
CA ASP A 130 -30.37 14.67 23.27
C ASP A 130 -30.16 13.87 21.99
N GLN A 131 -29.22 14.28 21.14
CA GLN A 131 -28.85 13.53 19.95
C GLN A 131 -28.27 12.16 20.32
N MET A 132 -27.36 12.11 21.29
CA MET A 132 -26.78 10.86 21.77
C MET A 132 -27.85 9.90 22.30
N GLN A 133 -28.80 10.38 23.10
CA GLN A 133 -29.93 9.58 23.58
C GLN A 133 -30.80 9.05 22.43
N ALA A 134 -31.08 9.89 21.42
CA ALA A 134 -31.83 9.47 20.24
C ALA A 134 -31.09 8.38 19.45
N PHE A 135 -29.77 8.51 19.27
CA PHE A 135 -28.96 7.49 18.60
C PHE A 135 -28.82 6.20 19.43
N GLN A 136 -28.75 6.28 20.76
CA GLN A 136 -28.78 5.10 21.64
C GLN A 136 -30.12 4.36 21.54
N ALA A 137 -31.24 5.09 21.45
CA ALA A 137 -32.54 4.49 21.22
C ALA A 137 -32.62 3.81 19.85
N LEU A 138 -32.04 4.40 18.80
CA LEU A 138 -31.91 3.77 17.48
C LEU A 138 -31.04 2.52 17.53
N ALA A 139 -29.88 2.58 18.20
CA ALA A 139 -28.95 1.46 18.37
C ALA A 139 -29.60 0.25 19.04
N SER A 140 -30.54 0.51 19.96
CA SER A 140 -31.25 -0.49 20.75
C SER A 140 -32.59 -0.94 20.14
N GLN A 141 -33.04 -0.30 19.05
CA GLN A 141 -34.33 -0.59 18.44
C GLN A 141 -34.29 -1.91 17.65
N LYS A 142 -35.23 -2.80 17.94
CA LYS A 142 -35.34 -4.13 17.29
C LYS A 142 -36.69 -4.38 16.62
N ASP A 143 -37.66 -3.49 16.78
CA ASP A 143 -38.91 -3.53 16.04
C ASP A 143 -38.67 -3.15 14.56
N PRO A 144 -38.90 -4.07 13.59
CA PRO A 144 -38.63 -3.80 12.18
C PRO A 144 -39.41 -2.63 11.58
N GLN A 145 -40.62 -2.35 12.07
CA GLN A 145 -41.43 -1.23 11.59
C GLN A 145 -40.85 0.10 12.07
N LEU A 146 -40.43 0.18 13.34
CA LEU A 146 -39.80 1.38 13.88
C LEU A 146 -38.41 1.62 13.27
N VAL A 147 -37.62 0.56 13.07
CA VAL A 147 -36.35 0.64 12.32
C VAL A 147 -36.60 1.14 10.90
N GLY A 148 -37.58 0.55 10.19
CA GLY A 148 -37.94 0.95 8.82
C GLY A 148 -38.32 2.41 8.72
N LYS A 149 -39.13 2.92 9.65
CA LYS A 149 -39.47 4.35 9.72
C LYS A 149 -38.23 5.22 9.93
N GLY A 150 -37.32 4.82 10.82
CA GLY A 150 -36.09 5.54 11.10
C GLY A 150 -35.06 5.52 9.96
N ARG A 151 -35.04 4.46 9.14
CA ARG A 151 -34.24 4.36 7.91
C ARG A 151 -34.86 5.22 6.81
N ALA A 152 -36.17 5.10 6.58
CA ALA A 152 -36.91 5.88 5.59
C ALA A 152 -36.79 7.41 5.78
N ALA A 153 -36.69 7.87 7.03
CA ALA A 153 -36.48 9.29 7.33
C ALA A 153 -35.10 9.84 6.90
N ARG A 154 -34.15 8.96 6.58
CA ARG A 154 -32.76 9.29 6.19
C ARG A 154 -32.43 8.86 4.75
N THR A 155 -33.33 8.16 4.08
CA THR A 155 -33.26 7.90 2.64
C THR A 155 -33.92 9.04 1.88
N PHE A 156 -33.49 9.26 0.64
CA PHE A 156 -34.24 10.00 -0.36
C PHE A 156 -35.37 9.12 -0.90
N GLU A 157 -35.00 7.98 -1.50
CA GLU A 157 -35.91 6.95 -1.99
C GLU A 157 -35.14 5.63 -2.09
N ALA A 158 -35.65 4.57 -1.48
CA ALA A 158 -35.06 3.24 -1.55
C ALA A 158 -36.06 2.24 -2.12
N ALA A 159 -35.59 1.40 -3.05
CA ALA A 159 -36.37 0.28 -3.54
C ALA A 159 -36.82 -0.62 -2.36
N PRO A 160 -38.01 -1.24 -2.40
CA PRO A 160 -38.51 -2.04 -1.28
C PRO A 160 -37.53 -3.12 -0.80
N ASP A 161 -36.83 -3.79 -1.72
CA ASP A 161 -35.84 -4.81 -1.41
C ASP A 161 -34.62 -4.23 -0.69
N ALA A 162 -34.15 -3.08 -1.15
CA ALA A 162 -33.04 -2.35 -0.55
C ALA A 162 -33.39 -1.88 0.87
N MET A 163 -34.60 -1.36 1.08
CA MET A 163 -35.09 -1.00 2.41
C MET A 163 -35.23 -2.22 3.32
N ARG A 164 -35.69 -3.36 2.81
CA ARG A 164 -35.74 -4.62 3.58
C ARG A 164 -34.36 -5.04 4.08
N VAL A 165 -33.32 -4.93 3.25
CA VAL A 165 -31.94 -5.20 3.65
C VAL A 165 -31.49 -4.23 4.74
N LEU A 166 -31.65 -2.92 4.58
CA LEU A 166 -31.29 -1.93 5.60
C LEU A 166 -31.98 -2.16 6.95
N VAL A 167 -33.26 -2.55 6.93
CA VAL A 167 -34.00 -2.90 8.14
C VAL A 167 -33.46 -4.18 8.77
N ALA A 168 -33.25 -5.22 7.96
CA ALA A 168 -32.74 -6.49 8.44
C ALA A 168 -31.34 -6.36 9.07
N SER A 169 -30.43 -5.62 8.44
CA SER A 169 -29.08 -5.36 8.98
C SER A 169 -29.18 -4.72 10.38
N ALA A 170 -29.96 -3.64 10.53
CA ALA A 170 -30.11 -2.95 11.82
C ALA A 170 -30.75 -3.81 12.92
N VAL A 171 -31.76 -4.61 12.56
CA VAL A 171 -32.44 -5.50 13.51
C VAL A 171 -31.48 -6.61 13.95
N ASN A 172 -30.69 -7.17 13.04
CA ASN A 172 -29.81 -8.30 13.30
C ASN A 172 -28.51 -7.93 14.04
N THR A 173 -28.05 -6.67 13.99
CA THR A 173 -26.89 -6.22 14.77
C THR A 173 -27.18 -6.30 16.27
N PRO A 174 -26.40 -7.03 17.10
CA PRO A 174 -26.57 -7.06 18.54
C PRO A 174 -26.55 -5.66 19.18
N VAL A 175 -27.34 -5.43 20.24
CA VAL A 175 -27.48 -4.10 20.84
C VAL A 175 -26.16 -3.58 21.43
N ASP A 176 -25.41 -4.45 22.09
CA ASP A 176 -24.09 -4.15 22.63
C ASP A 176 -23.11 -3.74 21.53
N GLU A 177 -23.11 -4.44 20.39
CA GLU A 177 -22.33 -4.07 19.21
C GLU A 177 -22.75 -2.72 18.65
N SER A 178 -24.06 -2.48 18.48
CA SER A 178 -24.58 -1.19 18.03
C SER A 178 -24.12 -0.04 18.94
N LEU A 179 -24.12 -0.24 20.26
CA LEU A 179 -23.69 0.79 21.20
C LEU A 179 -22.17 1.05 21.13
N VAL A 180 -21.37 0.01 20.90
CA VAL A 180 -19.93 0.15 20.65
C VAL A 180 -19.66 0.92 19.36
N GLU A 181 -20.33 0.56 18.26
CA GLU A 181 -20.22 1.28 16.99
C GLU A 181 -20.63 2.75 17.14
N LEU A 182 -21.75 3.01 17.83
CA LEU A 182 -22.22 4.36 18.11
C LEU A 182 -21.14 5.18 18.83
N GLN A 183 -20.58 4.62 19.90
CA GLN A 183 -19.52 5.29 20.64
C GLN A 183 -18.28 5.52 19.77
N ALA A 184 -17.92 4.54 18.95
CA ALA A 184 -16.74 4.58 18.08
C ALA A 184 -16.82 5.72 17.06
N TRP A 185 -17.92 5.83 16.30
CA TRP A 185 -18.01 6.85 15.26
C TRP A 185 -18.21 8.26 15.81
N VAL A 186 -18.91 8.39 16.95
CA VAL A 186 -19.11 9.68 17.63
C VAL A 186 -17.79 10.20 18.21
N GLN A 187 -17.01 9.35 18.89
CA GLN A 187 -15.73 9.75 19.48
C GLN A 187 -14.62 9.88 18.43
N GLY A 188 -14.68 9.08 17.37
CA GLY A 188 -13.68 9.07 16.32
C GLY A 188 -12.30 8.63 16.79
N HIS A 189 -11.28 9.12 16.09
CA HIS A 189 -9.90 8.76 16.29
C HIS A 189 -9.00 10.01 16.22
N ARG A 190 -7.97 10.04 17.07
CA ARG A 190 -7.05 11.21 17.20
C ARG A 190 -6.34 11.61 15.90
N LEU A 191 -6.13 10.67 14.98
CA LEU A 191 -5.54 10.99 13.66
C LEU A 191 -6.46 11.88 12.82
N GLY A 192 -7.75 11.94 13.17
CA GLY A 192 -8.74 12.85 12.61
C GLY A 192 -8.45 14.34 12.84
N GLU A 193 -7.66 14.67 13.87
CA GLU A 193 -7.36 16.06 14.24
C GLU A 193 -6.19 16.66 13.44
N ILE A 194 -5.52 15.84 12.63
CA ILE A 194 -4.38 16.24 11.80
C ILE A 194 -4.68 15.96 10.33
N PRO A 195 -3.94 16.59 9.39
CA PRO A 195 -3.97 16.18 7.99
C PRO A 195 -3.74 14.67 7.85
N SER A 196 -4.52 14.04 6.97
CA SER A 196 -4.44 12.61 6.72
C SER A 196 -3.07 12.26 6.14
N ARG A 197 -2.51 11.15 6.62
CA ARG A 197 -1.24 10.59 6.11
C ARG A 197 -1.45 9.61 4.97
N VAL A 198 -2.72 9.34 4.62
CA VAL A 198 -3.08 8.46 3.50
C VAL A 198 -2.62 9.12 2.20
N SER A 199 -1.76 8.41 1.47
CA SER A 199 -1.23 8.85 0.18
C SER A 199 -2.00 8.33 -1.02
N ALA A 200 -2.82 7.30 -0.81
CA ALA A 200 -3.70 6.76 -1.83
C ALA A 200 -4.60 7.89 -2.37
N PRO A 201 -4.77 7.99 -3.71
CA PRO A 201 -5.79 8.86 -4.26
C PRO A 201 -7.13 8.55 -3.59
N THR A 202 -7.81 9.60 -3.15
CA THR A 202 -9.04 9.47 -2.36
C THR A 202 -10.21 10.09 -3.12
N LEU A 203 -11.30 9.35 -3.24
CA LEU A 203 -12.59 9.84 -3.72
C LEU A 203 -13.52 10.01 -2.53
N VAL A 204 -14.12 11.19 -2.37
CA VAL A 204 -15.18 11.43 -1.39
C VAL A 204 -16.51 11.58 -2.12
N ILE A 205 -17.44 10.67 -1.84
CA ILE A 205 -18.78 10.67 -2.43
C ILE A 205 -19.75 11.34 -1.45
N SER A 206 -20.42 12.38 -1.93
CA SER A 206 -21.53 13.06 -1.25
C SER A 206 -22.88 12.71 -1.90
N SER A 207 -23.98 13.09 -1.27
CA SER A 207 -25.34 12.92 -1.79
C SER A 207 -26.26 14.05 -1.30
N ASP A 208 -27.57 13.91 -1.50
CA ASP A 208 -28.60 14.81 -0.95
C ASP A 208 -28.87 14.56 0.55
N ASP A 209 -27.94 13.89 1.25
CA ASP A 209 -27.99 13.69 2.69
C ASP A 209 -28.03 15.02 3.45
N LYS A 210 -28.95 15.07 4.42
CA LYS A 210 -29.13 16.25 5.28
C LYS A 210 -28.25 16.21 6.51
N PHE A 211 -27.74 15.03 6.88
CA PHE A 211 -26.91 14.87 8.07
C PHE A 211 -25.45 15.26 7.81
N PHE A 212 -24.87 14.78 6.70
CA PHE A 212 -23.54 15.16 6.21
C PHE A 212 -23.65 15.83 4.84
N PRO A 213 -24.07 17.11 4.79
CA PRO A 213 -24.18 17.83 3.52
C PRO A 213 -22.81 17.99 2.84
N PRO A 214 -22.76 18.19 1.51
CA PRO A 214 -21.50 18.29 0.77
C PRO A 214 -20.49 19.31 1.33
N SER A 215 -20.96 20.46 1.81
CA SER A 215 -20.10 21.49 2.42
C SER A 215 -19.42 21.00 3.70
N PHE A 216 -20.14 20.24 4.52
CA PHE A 216 -19.58 19.64 5.73
C PHE A 216 -18.50 18.60 5.38
N LEU A 217 -18.75 17.74 4.40
CA LEU A 217 -17.76 16.76 3.94
C LEU A 217 -16.51 17.41 3.34
N GLN A 218 -16.69 18.53 2.62
CA GLN A 218 -15.57 19.30 2.10
C GLN A 218 -14.67 19.81 3.23
N GLU A 219 -15.26 20.39 4.28
CA GLU A 219 -14.52 20.99 5.39
C GLU A 219 -13.93 19.92 6.33
N ALA A 220 -14.74 18.95 6.77
CA ALA A 220 -14.38 18.01 7.83
C ALA A 220 -13.61 16.78 7.34
N VAL A 221 -13.67 16.48 6.03
CA VAL A 221 -13.07 15.27 5.46
C VAL A 221 -12.11 15.61 4.34
N CYS A 222 -12.57 16.23 3.25
CA CYS A 222 -11.75 16.43 2.05
C CYS A 222 -10.51 17.28 2.32
N SER A 223 -10.64 18.33 3.14
CA SER A 223 -9.53 19.23 3.51
C SER A 223 -8.35 18.52 4.19
N ARG A 224 -8.57 17.33 4.77
CA ARG A 224 -7.53 16.55 5.43
C ARG A 224 -6.65 15.78 4.46
N PHE A 225 -7.11 15.47 3.25
CA PHE A 225 -6.37 14.66 2.29
C PHE A 225 -5.62 15.53 1.29
N ALA A 226 -4.36 15.18 1.00
CA ALA A 226 -3.58 15.87 -0.02
C ALA A 226 -4.12 15.62 -1.45
N ASN A 227 -4.69 14.43 -1.69
CA ASN A 227 -5.14 13.97 -3.01
C ASN A 227 -6.61 13.51 -2.96
N ALA A 228 -7.52 14.40 -2.51
CA ALA A 228 -8.95 14.14 -2.55
C ALA A 228 -9.62 14.71 -3.80
N SER A 229 -10.50 13.92 -4.40
CA SER A 229 -11.51 14.34 -5.38
C SER A 229 -12.90 14.15 -4.78
N THR A 230 -13.88 14.90 -5.27
CA THR A 230 -15.26 14.80 -4.79
C THR A 230 -16.20 14.45 -5.93
N GLN A 231 -17.20 13.62 -5.62
CA GLN A 231 -18.30 13.32 -6.52
C GLN A 231 -19.62 13.38 -5.75
N HIS A 232 -20.68 13.82 -6.42
CA HIS A 232 -22.01 13.91 -5.84
C HIS A 232 -22.96 12.94 -6.53
N ILE A 233 -23.68 12.15 -5.74
CA ILE A 233 -24.71 11.22 -6.21
C ILE A 233 -26.07 11.80 -5.80
N ALA A 234 -26.78 12.35 -6.78
CA ALA A 234 -28.11 12.92 -6.59
C ALA A 234 -29.17 11.82 -6.33
N ALA A 235 -30.32 12.23 -5.80
CA ALA A 235 -31.47 11.37 -5.49
C ALA A 235 -31.10 10.21 -4.56
N ALA A 236 -30.25 10.49 -3.58
CA ALA A 236 -29.86 9.56 -2.52
C ALA A 236 -29.74 10.31 -1.19
N GLY A 237 -30.25 9.69 -0.13
CA GLY A 237 -30.04 10.14 1.24
C GLY A 237 -28.72 9.62 1.78
N HIS A 238 -28.76 9.09 3.01
CA HIS A 238 -27.57 8.65 3.72
C HIS A 238 -26.95 7.35 3.16
N TRP A 239 -27.62 6.61 2.27
CA TRP A 239 -27.10 5.35 1.71
C TRP A 239 -27.05 5.35 0.17
N PRO A 240 -26.23 6.20 -0.48
CA PRO A 240 -26.17 6.25 -1.95
C PRO A 240 -25.74 4.92 -2.57
N HIS A 241 -24.90 4.12 -1.90
CA HIS A 241 -24.55 2.77 -2.34
C HIS A 241 -25.71 1.75 -2.31
N VAL A 242 -26.82 2.09 -1.63
CA VAL A 242 -28.05 1.29 -1.54
C VAL A 242 -29.17 1.89 -2.39
N GLU A 243 -29.31 3.22 -2.39
CA GLU A 243 -30.37 3.96 -3.08
C GLU A 243 -30.05 4.17 -4.57
N GLN A 244 -28.79 4.45 -4.88
CA GLN A 244 -28.26 4.64 -6.24
C GLN A 244 -27.04 3.72 -6.47
N PRO A 245 -27.21 2.39 -6.35
CA PRO A 245 -26.10 1.44 -6.28
C PRO A 245 -25.22 1.47 -7.53
N LEU A 246 -25.83 1.52 -8.72
CA LEU A 246 -25.11 1.51 -9.99
C LEU A 246 -24.34 2.81 -10.19
N ALA A 247 -24.97 3.96 -10.00
CA ALA A 247 -24.31 5.26 -10.12
C ALA A 247 -23.14 5.40 -9.13
N THR A 248 -23.30 4.89 -7.91
CA THR A 248 -22.24 4.91 -6.89
C THR A 248 -21.09 3.96 -7.24
N ALA A 249 -21.38 2.76 -7.77
CA ALA A 249 -20.34 1.84 -8.24
C ALA A 249 -19.60 2.36 -9.47
N ASP A 250 -20.31 2.98 -10.42
CA ASP A 250 -19.76 3.59 -11.62
C ASP A 250 -18.82 4.75 -11.28
N ALA A 251 -19.19 5.59 -10.30
CA ALA A 251 -18.34 6.65 -9.75
C ALA A 251 -17.00 6.09 -9.24
N VAL A 252 -17.06 5.05 -8.40
CA VAL A 252 -15.86 4.40 -7.86
C VAL A 252 -15.02 3.75 -8.98
N ALA A 253 -15.66 3.06 -9.93
CA ALA A 253 -14.97 2.41 -11.04
C ALA A 253 -14.27 3.41 -11.97
N ALA A 254 -14.94 4.54 -12.28
CA ALA A 254 -14.38 5.62 -13.09
C ALA A 254 -13.15 6.24 -12.42
N PHE A 255 -13.24 6.52 -11.12
CA PHE A 255 -12.13 7.01 -10.33
C PHE A 255 -10.92 6.06 -10.33
N ILE A 256 -11.14 4.75 -10.13
CA ILE A 256 -10.06 3.76 -10.20
C ILE A 256 -9.41 3.73 -11.59
N ALA A 257 -10.20 3.86 -12.65
CA ALA A 257 -9.70 3.91 -14.02
C ALA A 257 -8.84 5.15 -14.29
N GLU A 258 -9.22 6.31 -13.75
CA GLU A 258 -8.45 7.56 -13.86
C GLU A 258 -7.08 7.44 -13.18
N ILE A 259 -7.02 6.85 -11.97
CA ILE A 259 -5.75 6.63 -11.26
C ILE A 259 -4.82 5.74 -12.09
N LYS A 260 -5.33 4.70 -12.75
CA LYS A 260 -4.48 3.83 -13.59
C LYS A 260 -3.87 4.57 -14.78
N GLN A 261 -4.49 5.66 -15.22
CA GLN A 261 -3.98 6.49 -16.33
C GLN A 261 -2.99 7.56 -15.85
N LYS A 262 -2.96 7.88 -14.56
CA LYS A 262 -2.11 8.92 -13.97
C LYS A 262 -1.13 8.27 -12.98
N PRO A 263 0.18 8.15 -13.28
CA PRO A 263 1.11 7.51 -12.37
C PRO A 263 1.04 8.18 -10.99
N PRO A 264 1.00 7.41 -9.88
CA PRO A 264 0.85 7.98 -8.55
C PRO A 264 2.01 8.94 -8.27
N ALA A 265 1.69 10.08 -7.63
CA ALA A 265 2.73 11.00 -7.17
C ALA A 265 3.65 10.25 -6.18
N PRO A 266 4.97 10.32 -6.35
CA PRO A 266 5.89 9.64 -5.45
C PRO A 266 5.69 10.14 -4.01
N LEU A 267 5.52 9.18 -3.10
CA LEU A 267 5.52 9.43 -1.65
C LEU A 267 6.85 10.08 -1.23
N PRO A 268 6.84 11.10 -0.36
CA PRO A 268 8.08 11.60 0.23
C PRO A 268 8.66 10.51 1.16
N VAL A 269 9.85 10.03 0.83
CA VAL A 269 10.61 9.12 1.69
C VAL A 269 11.08 9.93 2.90
N SER A 270 10.74 9.50 4.12
CA SER A 270 11.22 10.19 5.33
C SER A 270 12.73 9.99 5.47
N ALA A 271 13.47 11.05 5.79
CA ALA A 271 14.93 11.02 5.94
C ALA A 271 15.41 9.90 6.90
N SER A 272 14.66 9.65 7.98
CA SER A 272 14.95 8.59 8.95
C SER A 272 14.94 7.16 8.39
N ASN A 273 14.27 6.92 7.26
CA ASN A 273 14.25 5.61 6.60
C ASN A 273 15.41 5.43 5.63
N LEU A 274 15.96 6.53 5.09
CA LEU A 274 17.12 6.50 4.22
C LEU A 274 18.40 6.23 5.01
N ASP A 275 18.54 6.82 6.19
CA ASP A 275 19.73 6.60 7.05
C ASP A 275 19.91 5.12 7.40
N LYS A 276 18.84 4.45 7.84
CA LYS A 276 18.87 3.01 8.13
C LYS A 276 19.20 2.16 6.90
N THR A 277 18.65 2.56 5.75
CA THR A 277 18.94 1.86 4.48
C THR A 277 20.40 2.05 4.10
N ALA A 278 20.98 3.23 4.34
CA ALA A 278 22.38 3.52 4.07
C ALA A 278 23.32 2.68 4.95
N GLU A 279 23.05 2.59 6.26
CA GLU A 279 23.84 1.74 7.17
C GLU A 279 23.84 0.27 6.73
N GLU A 280 22.67 -0.28 6.42
CA GLU A 280 22.53 -1.66 5.95
C GLU A 280 23.24 -1.88 4.61
N PHE A 281 23.08 -0.94 3.68
CA PHE A 281 23.68 -1.00 2.35
C PHE A 281 25.20 -0.93 2.41
N GLU A 282 25.76 -0.02 3.21
CA GLU A 282 27.21 0.09 3.39
C GLU A 282 27.80 -1.17 4.03
N GLU A 283 27.12 -1.77 5.01
CA GLU A 283 27.52 -3.04 5.61
C GLU A 283 27.58 -4.15 4.55
N TRP A 284 26.53 -4.28 3.75
CA TRP A 284 26.47 -5.28 2.68
C TRP A 284 27.57 -5.05 1.62
N PHE A 285 27.72 -3.81 1.14
CA PHE A 285 28.64 -3.52 0.03
C PHE A 285 30.11 -3.65 0.45
N PHE A 286 30.50 -2.98 1.54
CA PHE A 286 31.91 -2.83 1.89
C PHE A 286 32.46 -3.95 2.76
N LYS A 287 31.61 -4.73 3.44
CA LYS A 287 32.07 -5.86 4.26
C LYS A 287 31.72 -7.24 3.71
N GLN A 288 30.64 -7.38 2.94
CA GLN A 288 30.25 -8.70 2.41
C GLN A 288 30.67 -8.83 0.95
N TYR A 289 30.13 -7.97 0.08
CA TYR A 289 30.43 -8.00 -1.36
C TYR A 289 31.92 -7.78 -1.64
N PHE A 290 32.53 -6.76 -1.03
CA PHE A 290 33.92 -6.42 -1.30
C PHE A 290 34.92 -7.51 -0.87
N ASP A 291 34.71 -8.14 0.28
CA ASP A 291 35.54 -9.25 0.76
C ASP A 291 35.42 -10.48 -0.15
N ALA A 292 34.20 -10.77 -0.64
CA ALA A 292 33.99 -11.82 -1.62
C ALA A 292 34.70 -11.52 -2.95
N TRP A 293 34.64 -10.27 -3.42
CA TRP A 293 35.35 -9.85 -4.63
C TRP A 293 36.87 -10.04 -4.50
N ILE A 294 37.47 -9.68 -3.36
CA ILE A 294 38.89 -9.89 -3.08
C ILE A 294 39.24 -11.38 -3.03
N SER A 295 38.37 -12.20 -2.43
CA SER A 295 38.58 -13.64 -2.31
C SER A 295 38.54 -14.35 -3.66
N VAL A 296 37.61 -13.97 -4.54
CA VAL A 296 37.62 -14.43 -5.94
C VAL A 296 38.88 -13.91 -6.65
N GLY A 297 39.19 -12.63 -6.40
CA GLY A 297 40.41 -11.88 -6.73
C GLY A 297 41.69 -12.69 -6.67
N ASN A 298 41.98 -13.15 -5.46
CA ASN A 298 43.23 -13.78 -5.11
C ASN A 298 43.19 -15.31 -5.19
N GLY A 299 42.08 -15.88 -5.68
CA GLY A 299 41.90 -17.31 -5.87
C GLY A 299 41.48 -18.09 -4.62
N ALA A 300 41.08 -17.43 -3.53
CA ALA A 300 40.52 -18.09 -2.35
C ALA A 300 39.06 -18.55 -2.53
N ALA A 301 38.35 -18.02 -3.53
CA ALA A 301 36.97 -18.41 -3.85
C ALA A 301 36.73 -18.52 -5.36
N GLU A 302 35.70 -19.30 -5.73
CA GLU A 302 35.29 -19.46 -7.13
C GLU A 302 34.42 -18.28 -7.61
N PRO A 303 34.50 -17.87 -8.89
CA PRO A 303 33.74 -16.74 -9.44
C PRO A 303 32.22 -16.82 -9.27
N GLU A 304 31.65 -18.02 -9.23
CA GLU A 304 30.24 -18.31 -9.02
C GLU A 304 29.73 -17.73 -7.68
N THR A 305 30.63 -17.56 -6.70
CA THR A 305 30.34 -16.90 -5.41
C THR A 305 29.77 -15.49 -5.59
N MET A 306 30.06 -14.82 -6.70
CA MET A 306 29.59 -13.46 -6.96
C MET A 306 28.12 -13.40 -7.41
N LEU A 307 27.50 -14.52 -7.79
CA LEU A 307 26.09 -14.56 -8.21
C LEU A 307 25.12 -14.18 -7.07
N GLN A 308 25.55 -14.31 -5.82
CA GLN A 308 24.79 -13.81 -4.68
C GLN A 308 24.77 -12.27 -4.59
N TYR A 309 25.67 -11.58 -5.30
CA TYR A 309 25.81 -10.13 -5.24
C TYR A 309 25.50 -9.44 -6.58
N TRP A 310 25.55 -10.16 -7.70
CA TRP A 310 25.32 -9.62 -9.04
C TRP A 310 24.00 -10.15 -9.59
N GLY A 311 23.11 -9.25 -9.96
CA GLY A 311 21.80 -9.57 -10.51
C GLY A 311 21.86 -9.98 -11.98
N VAL A 312 20.77 -10.58 -12.46
CA VAL A 312 20.55 -10.87 -13.88
C VAL A 312 19.15 -10.37 -14.25
N PRO A 313 18.99 -9.58 -15.32
CA PRO A 313 20.04 -9.08 -16.22
C PRO A 313 20.89 -7.97 -15.56
N LEU A 314 22.17 -7.89 -15.96
CA LEU A 314 23.10 -6.82 -15.54
C LEU A 314 23.67 -6.08 -16.75
N HIS A 315 23.79 -4.76 -16.66
CA HIS A 315 24.47 -3.98 -17.70
C HIS A 315 25.89 -3.57 -17.27
N ALA A 316 26.90 -4.14 -17.93
CA ALA A 316 28.30 -3.86 -17.63
C ALA A 316 28.90 -2.94 -18.70
N ALA A 317 29.21 -1.70 -18.32
CA ALA A 317 30.07 -0.79 -19.10
C ALA A 317 31.53 -0.96 -18.65
N ALA A 318 32.16 -2.05 -19.08
CA ALA A 318 33.56 -2.33 -18.78
C ALA A 318 34.49 -1.67 -19.81
N MET A 319 35.78 -1.54 -19.46
CA MET A 319 36.79 -0.82 -20.26
C MET A 319 36.90 -1.27 -21.72
N VAL A 320 36.69 -2.56 -21.97
CA VAL A 320 36.84 -3.15 -23.31
C VAL A 320 35.50 -3.32 -24.01
N ARG A 321 34.40 -3.44 -23.26
CA ARG A 321 33.09 -3.76 -23.81
C ARG A 321 31.98 -3.26 -22.89
N THR A 322 30.95 -2.69 -23.52
CA THR A 322 29.66 -2.42 -22.91
C THR A 322 28.66 -3.46 -23.39
N GLN A 323 28.05 -4.22 -22.48
CA GLN A 323 27.10 -5.27 -22.83
C GLN A 323 26.08 -5.57 -21.71
N TRP A 324 24.93 -6.10 -22.10
CA TRP A 324 24.03 -6.79 -21.20
C TRP A 324 24.53 -8.21 -20.93
N LEU A 325 24.52 -8.61 -19.67
CA LEU A 325 24.76 -9.96 -19.19
C LEU A 325 23.37 -10.53 -18.85
N MET A 326 22.85 -11.38 -19.72
CA MET A 326 21.47 -11.83 -19.68
C MET A 326 21.28 -13.10 -18.86
N THR A 327 22.37 -13.78 -18.52
CA THR A 327 22.39 -15.04 -17.77
C THR A 327 23.46 -15.01 -16.67
N GLU A 328 23.32 -15.90 -15.68
CA GLU A 328 24.36 -16.10 -14.65
C GLU A 328 25.71 -16.50 -15.27
N SER A 329 25.67 -17.28 -16.36
CA SER A 329 26.88 -17.67 -17.10
C SER A 329 27.57 -16.46 -17.73
N ASP A 330 26.82 -15.48 -18.26
CA ASP A 330 27.40 -14.24 -18.78
C ASP A 330 28.08 -13.41 -17.67
N VAL A 331 27.45 -13.34 -16.49
CA VAL A 331 28.00 -12.69 -15.30
C VAL A 331 29.31 -13.35 -14.87
N VAL A 332 29.32 -14.67 -14.70
CA VAL A 332 30.52 -15.44 -14.32
C VAL A 332 31.64 -15.26 -15.36
N ALA A 333 31.32 -15.29 -16.65
CA ALA A 333 32.28 -15.06 -17.72
C ALA A 333 32.91 -13.65 -17.64
N GLN A 334 32.10 -12.61 -17.38
CA GLN A 334 32.58 -11.24 -17.20
C GLN A 334 33.50 -11.09 -15.97
N ILE A 335 33.17 -11.74 -14.86
CA ILE A 335 34.01 -11.75 -13.66
C ILE A 335 35.33 -12.44 -13.96
N ARG A 336 35.31 -13.63 -14.56
CA ARG A 336 36.53 -14.36 -14.98
C ARG A 336 37.41 -13.51 -15.90
N ALA A 337 36.82 -12.84 -16.88
CA ALA A 337 37.54 -11.96 -17.80
C ALA A 337 38.22 -10.77 -17.10
N THR A 338 37.60 -10.25 -16.02
CA THR A 338 38.16 -9.15 -15.22
C THR A 338 39.26 -9.63 -14.27
N GLN A 339 39.10 -10.84 -13.74
CA GLN A 339 39.93 -11.45 -12.70
C GLN A 339 41.21 -12.10 -13.25
N ALA A 340 41.13 -12.73 -14.42
CA ALA A 340 42.27 -13.42 -15.05
C ALA A 340 43.53 -12.54 -15.20
N PRO A 341 43.46 -11.30 -15.75
CA PRO A 341 44.66 -10.46 -15.85
C PRO A 341 45.19 -10.02 -14.48
N LEU A 342 44.31 -9.74 -13.50
CA LEU A 342 44.72 -9.39 -12.15
C LEU A 342 45.50 -10.53 -11.48
N LYS A 343 45.00 -11.77 -11.60
CA LYS A 343 45.68 -12.97 -11.09
C LYS A 343 47.05 -13.16 -11.74
N ALA A 344 47.13 -12.97 -13.06
CA ALA A 344 48.39 -13.05 -13.79
C ALA A 344 49.41 -11.99 -13.33
N SER A 345 48.93 -10.82 -12.87
CA SER A 345 49.75 -9.75 -12.28
C SER A 345 50.00 -9.90 -10.77
N GLY A 346 49.66 -11.03 -10.16
CA GLY A 346 49.94 -11.30 -8.74
C GLY A 346 49.01 -10.58 -7.77
N TYR A 347 47.79 -10.24 -8.17
CA TYR A 347 46.79 -9.58 -7.32
C TYR A 347 46.55 -10.31 -6.00
N ARG A 348 46.56 -9.55 -4.90
CA ARG A 348 46.30 -10.07 -3.55
C ARG A 348 45.14 -9.39 -2.83
N THR A 349 45.04 -8.07 -2.97
CA THR A 349 44.04 -7.26 -2.26
C THR A 349 43.72 -5.99 -3.04
N THR A 350 42.70 -5.26 -2.60
CA THR A 350 42.34 -3.94 -3.11
C THR A 350 42.23 -2.96 -1.95
N LYS A 351 42.81 -1.77 -2.09
CA LYS A 351 42.61 -0.64 -1.18
C LYS A 351 41.56 0.30 -1.75
N LEU A 352 40.62 0.74 -0.91
CA LEU A 352 39.67 1.79 -1.24
C LEU A 352 40.33 3.15 -1.00
N LEU A 353 40.43 3.99 -2.04
CA LEU A 353 41.06 5.31 -1.97
C LEU A 353 40.04 6.41 -1.68
N ASP A 354 38.92 6.39 -2.40
CA ASP A 354 37.82 7.34 -2.24
C ASP A 354 36.48 6.64 -2.55
N ARG A 355 35.40 7.07 -1.90
CA ARG A 355 34.05 6.55 -2.14
C ARG A 355 32.97 7.62 -1.99
N ARG A 356 31.90 7.43 -2.73
CA ARG A 356 30.63 8.14 -2.56
C ARG A 356 29.49 7.13 -2.64
N VAL A 357 28.64 7.14 -1.61
CA VAL A 357 27.42 6.33 -1.54
C VAL A 357 26.23 7.25 -1.70
N THR A 358 25.24 6.88 -2.51
CA THR A 358 23.96 7.58 -2.59
C THR A 358 22.83 6.57 -2.49
N VAL A 359 21.98 6.72 -1.47
CA VAL A 359 20.77 5.91 -1.32
C VAL A 359 19.60 6.71 -1.87
N TYR A 360 18.93 6.18 -2.87
CA TYR A 360 17.79 6.84 -3.51
C TYR A 360 16.48 6.56 -2.77
N ASN A 361 16.32 5.32 -2.29
CA ASN A 361 15.18 4.84 -1.52
C ASN A 361 15.55 3.51 -0.83
N GLN A 362 14.59 2.87 -0.15
CA GLN A 362 14.79 1.61 0.58
C GLN A 362 15.27 0.42 -0.29
N SER A 363 15.12 0.52 -1.60
CA SER A 363 15.38 -0.55 -2.57
C SER A 363 16.41 -0.20 -3.65
N ALA A 364 17.01 1.00 -3.64
CA ALA A 364 17.97 1.40 -4.66
C ALA A 364 19.03 2.35 -4.11
N ALA A 365 20.29 2.07 -4.44
CA ALA A 365 21.45 2.86 -4.08
C ALA A 365 22.55 2.72 -5.14
N CYS A 366 23.49 3.66 -5.14
CA CYS A 366 24.70 3.56 -5.95
C CYS A 366 25.97 3.72 -5.10
N VAL A 367 27.07 3.20 -5.63
CA VAL A 367 28.42 3.39 -5.09
C VAL A 367 29.35 3.84 -6.21
N ASP A 368 29.96 5.00 -6.02
CA ASP A 368 31.17 5.37 -6.74
C ASP A 368 32.37 5.11 -5.85
N ALA A 369 33.43 4.51 -6.39
CA ALA A 369 34.63 4.23 -5.61
C ALA A 369 35.89 4.16 -6.48
N ILE A 370 37.01 4.60 -5.92
CA ILE A 370 38.34 4.42 -6.50
C ILE A 370 39.05 3.27 -5.78
N TRP A 371 39.45 2.28 -6.57
CA TRP A 371 40.08 1.06 -6.11
C TRP A 371 41.54 1.02 -6.56
N SER A 372 42.45 0.87 -5.61
CA SER A 372 43.86 0.56 -5.86
C SER A 372 44.07 -0.94 -5.69
N ARG A 373 44.21 -1.66 -6.82
CA ARG A 373 44.43 -3.11 -6.85
C ARG A 373 45.92 -3.38 -6.57
N ARG A 374 46.22 -4.23 -5.58
CA ARG A 374 47.58 -4.43 -5.06
C ARG A 374 48.07 -5.86 -5.23
N GLY A 375 49.37 -5.99 -5.50
CA GLY A 375 50.07 -7.26 -5.56
C GLY A 375 50.55 -7.77 -4.19
N ALA A 376 51.34 -8.85 -4.20
CA ALA A 376 51.83 -9.51 -2.99
C ALA A 376 52.82 -8.66 -2.17
N GLU A 377 53.55 -7.73 -2.80
CA GLU A 377 54.49 -6.81 -2.16
C GLU A 377 53.83 -5.45 -1.87
N ASP A 378 52.49 -5.41 -1.87
CA ASP A 378 51.69 -4.19 -1.78
C ASP A 378 52.08 -3.17 -2.86
N GLN A 379 52.51 -3.60 -4.05
CA GLN A 379 52.69 -2.73 -5.21
C GLN A 379 51.36 -2.48 -5.93
N GLU A 380 51.15 -1.29 -6.49
CA GLU A 380 49.94 -1.03 -7.28
C GLU A 380 50.01 -1.72 -8.63
N ILE A 381 49.01 -2.55 -8.93
CA ILE A 381 48.83 -3.20 -10.23
C ILE A 381 48.00 -2.32 -11.15
N GLN A 382 46.92 -1.76 -10.62
CA GLN A 382 45.94 -1.02 -11.38
C GLN A 382 45.09 -0.16 -10.45
N ARG A 383 44.79 1.05 -10.89
CA ARG A 383 43.82 1.92 -10.25
C ARG A 383 42.62 2.13 -11.16
N VAL A 384 41.44 1.95 -10.58
CA VAL A 384 40.17 1.96 -11.32
C VAL A 384 39.11 2.70 -10.52
N ALA A 385 38.45 3.65 -11.16
CA ALA A 385 37.21 4.21 -10.65
C ALA A 385 36.03 3.36 -11.16
N SER A 386 35.16 2.97 -10.25
CA SER A 386 33.98 2.15 -10.53
C SER A 386 32.73 2.80 -10.00
N HIS A 387 31.69 2.77 -10.82
CA HIS A 387 30.32 3.05 -10.45
C HIS A 387 29.55 1.73 -10.40
N PHE A 388 28.75 1.54 -9.37
CA PHE A 388 27.82 0.43 -9.21
C PHE A 388 26.42 0.98 -8.95
N GLU A 389 25.46 0.55 -9.77
CA GLU A 389 24.04 0.71 -9.50
C GLU A 389 23.55 -0.58 -8.83
N VAL A 390 22.88 -0.45 -7.68
CA VAL A 390 22.51 -1.59 -6.84
C VAL A 390 21.04 -1.51 -6.42
N HIS A 391 20.28 -2.56 -6.73
CA HIS A 391 18.87 -2.66 -6.35
C HIS A 391 18.64 -3.81 -5.38
N ARG A 392 17.67 -3.64 -4.48
CA ARG A 392 17.20 -4.68 -3.56
C ARG A 392 16.21 -5.58 -4.28
N THR A 393 16.46 -6.88 -4.22
CA THR A 393 15.57 -7.94 -4.71
C THR A 393 15.00 -8.72 -3.53
N ALA A 394 14.15 -9.72 -3.80
CA ALA A 394 13.66 -10.64 -2.77
C ALA A 394 14.82 -11.35 -2.02
N ASP A 395 15.94 -11.56 -2.70
CA ASP A 395 17.12 -12.25 -2.17
C ASP A 395 18.20 -11.27 -1.65
N GLY A 396 17.84 -10.00 -1.44
CA GLY A 396 18.72 -8.93 -0.95
C GLY A 396 19.29 -8.04 -2.05
N TRP A 397 20.31 -7.26 -1.71
CA TRP A 397 20.96 -6.31 -2.62
C TRP A 397 21.69 -7.01 -3.77
N ARG A 398 21.58 -6.45 -4.97
CA ARG A 398 22.21 -6.94 -6.20
C ARG A 398 22.75 -5.79 -7.03
N VAL A 399 24.00 -5.89 -7.47
CA VAL A 399 24.54 -5.02 -8.53
C VAL A 399 23.74 -5.30 -9.80
N VAL A 400 23.19 -4.27 -10.43
CA VAL A 400 22.39 -4.37 -11.65
C VAL A 400 22.99 -3.59 -12.83
N ALA A 401 23.84 -2.62 -12.55
CA ALA A 401 24.69 -2.00 -13.55
C ALA A 401 26.04 -1.60 -12.97
N MET A 402 27.04 -1.48 -13.83
CA MET A 402 28.36 -1.00 -13.45
C MET A 402 29.04 -0.24 -14.58
N ALA A 403 29.90 0.71 -14.23
CA ALA A 403 30.79 1.39 -15.17
C ALA A 403 32.19 1.51 -14.57
N ASN A 404 33.23 1.29 -15.37
CA ASN A 404 34.62 1.36 -14.92
C ASN A 404 35.48 2.23 -15.83
N THR A 405 36.40 3.00 -15.25
CA THR A 405 37.46 3.69 -15.98
C THR A 405 38.81 3.59 -15.26
N LEU A 406 39.91 3.52 -16.02
CA LEU A 406 41.25 3.61 -15.44
C LEU A 406 41.48 5.05 -15.01
N THR A 407 42.29 5.22 -13.99
CA THR A 407 42.62 6.54 -13.47
C THR A 407 43.92 6.48 -12.68
N ASP A 408 44.66 7.59 -12.69
CA ASP A 408 45.78 7.83 -11.77
C ASP A 408 45.37 8.76 -10.62
N ALA A 409 44.13 9.27 -10.60
CA ALA A 409 43.62 10.14 -9.56
C ALA A 409 43.25 9.37 -8.29
N ASP A 410 43.39 10.04 -7.14
CA ASP A 410 43.00 9.51 -5.82
C ASP A 410 41.63 10.01 -5.35
N GLU A 411 41.03 10.98 -6.05
CA GLU A 411 39.75 11.61 -5.70
C GLU A 411 38.71 11.45 -6.81
N LEU A 412 37.48 11.04 -6.46
CA LEU A 412 36.38 10.84 -7.41
C LEU A 412 36.05 12.13 -8.17
N ALA A 413 36.17 13.30 -7.53
CA ALA A 413 35.90 14.59 -8.17
C ALA A 413 36.82 14.89 -9.37
N GLN A 414 38.03 14.30 -9.39
CA GLN A 414 38.99 14.45 -10.49
C GLN A 414 38.64 13.52 -11.67
N VAL A 415 38.02 12.37 -11.38
CA VAL A 415 37.60 11.39 -12.39
C VAL A 415 36.23 11.73 -12.97
N TRP A 416 35.26 12.01 -12.09
CA TRP A 416 33.87 12.30 -12.39
C TRP A 416 33.44 13.61 -11.71
N PRO A 417 33.83 14.77 -12.29
CA PRO A 417 33.45 16.06 -11.75
C PRO A 417 31.92 16.22 -11.77
N LEU A 418 31.37 16.79 -10.69
CA LEU A 418 29.98 17.22 -10.66
C LEU A 418 29.79 18.27 -11.76
N ARG A 419 28.83 18.05 -12.65
CA ARG A 419 28.50 18.96 -13.76
C ARG A 419 27.21 19.71 -13.49
#